data_AF-H2ZXC1-F1
#
_entry.id   AF-H2ZXC1-F1
#
_cell.length_a   1.000
_cell.length_b   1.000
_cell.length_c   1.000
_cell.angle_alpha   90.00
_cell.angle_beta   90.00
_cell.angle_gamma   90.00
#
_symmetry.space_group_name_H-M   'P 1'
#
loop_
_entity.id
_entity.type
_entity.pdbx_description
1 polymer ?
#
loop_
_entity_poly.entity_id
_entity_poly.type
_entity_poly.pdbx_seq_one_letter_code
_entity_poly.pdbx_strand_id
1 'polypeptide(L)'
;MLVSQRNRHRVRVREFHGPTPHSFGVLAKKASEKPIDIELQLQRLREAADRKLLAFAKYRQNCEFKCEWEKMTDRRVVQGVIERRVHDSMQQYKMGLEERRQRLQDLLGAEEREYLKEMDSMKETTLERQAKMRERAKFLRENREQERLKVVAEKLDQQFREQCEEVKEMMTRRHQNEVCMERMAQLAIQEEARQQDREEQRLYVELWEKDRLAKEEREVKDVLKTIEQNREMVEGLDIQKAAAEAQRAEEKRLKEEEAKLMTVVWKLLQMKAEISRPLPPPPPKKKKKKKEEEMRLYKLELERAKLEIFSLKASLANPLFQREDSTESCNIHNVVELREEMQRYRDYLAQQLEEQKRQEKEMERLVAADVEKAWAKKLEQWRKEKEARNRLLKEVMDTRFFQVKDK
;
A
#
# COMPACT_ATOMS: atom_id res chain seq x y z
N MET A 1 102.10 -42.38 71.51
CA MET A 1 103.57 -42.37 71.42
C MET A 1 104.09 -41.82 72.75
N LEU A 2 104.87 -42.47 73.60
CA LEU A 2 105.68 -43.68 73.57
C LEU A 2 105.81 -44.17 75.04
N VAL A 3 105.70 -45.48 75.25
CA VAL A 3 106.64 -46.34 76.02
C VAL A 3 106.98 -45.88 77.46
N SER A 4 106.40 -46.52 78.49
CA SER A 4 106.98 -47.67 79.20
C SER A 4 108.40 -47.44 79.73
N GLN A 5 108.56 -47.45 81.05
CA GLN A 5 109.69 -48.14 81.68
C GLN A 5 109.24 -48.75 83.01
N ARG A 6 108.99 -50.06 82.94
CA ARG A 6 109.08 -50.99 84.07
C ARG A 6 110.48 -50.89 84.66
N ASN A 7 110.60 -50.79 85.98
CA ASN A 7 111.75 -51.38 86.65
C ASN A 7 111.34 -52.08 87.94
N ARG A 8 111.58 -53.39 87.90
CA ARG A 8 111.28 -54.40 88.92
C ARG A 8 112.00 -54.04 90.22
N HIS A 9 111.25 -54.07 91.31
CA HIS A 9 111.78 -54.17 92.66
C HIS A 9 112.73 -55.37 92.77
N ARG A 10 114.02 -55.14 93.09
CA ARG A 10 114.81 -56.10 93.88
C ARG A 10 114.46 -55.84 95.35
N VAL A 11 113.66 -56.72 95.94
CA VAL A 11 113.38 -56.71 97.39
C VAL A 11 114.69 -57.06 98.10
N ARG A 12 115.37 -56.06 98.67
CA ARG A 12 116.44 -56.31 99.64
C ARG A 12 115.80 -56.89 100.89
N VAL A 13 115.82 -58.22 101.01
CA VAL A 13 115.39 -58.95 102.21
C VAL A 13 116.26 -58.47 103.37
N ARG A 14 115.63 -58.06 104.46
CA ARG A 14 116.31 -57.38 105.56
C ARG A 14 116.66 -58.32 106.72
N GLU A 15 116.35 -59.61 106.62
CA GLU A 15 116.31 -60.57 107.73
C GLU A 15 117.60 -61.42 107.84
N PHE A 16 118.11 -61.65 109.06
CA PHE A 16 119.32 -62.41 109.41
C PHE A 16 119.02 -63.38 110.57
N HIS A 17 119.36 -64.67 110.45
CA HIS A 17 119.05 -65.71 111.45
C HIS A 17 120.15 -65.88 112.54
N GLY A 18 119.77 -66.26 113.76
CA GLY A 18 120.67 -66.52 114.91
C GLY A 18 120.90 -68.02 115.21
N PRO A 19 121.68 -68.39 116.26
CA PRO A 19 122.24 -69.73 116.45
C PRO A 19 121.28 -70.80 117.01
N THR A 20 120.00 -70.48 117.24
CA THR A 20 118.95 -71.47 117.59
C THR A 20 117.84 -71.47 116.53
N PRO A 21 117.20 -72.63 116.26
CA PRO A 21 116.10 -72.72 115.30
C PRO A 21 114.99 -71.72 115.65
N HIS A 22 114.63 -70.83 114.71
CA HIS A 22 113.63 -69.74 114.78
C HIS A 22 114.05 -68.38 115.38
N SER A 23 115.35 -68.08 115.48
CA SER A 23 115.82 -66.71 115.73
C SER A 23 116.08 -65.94 114.42
N PHE A 24 115.53 -64.72 114.25
CA PHE A 24 115.88 -63.78 113.17
C PHE A 24 115.77 -62.30 113.58
N GLY A 25 116.64 -61.43 113.02
CA GLY A 25 116.68 -59.98 113.19
C GLY A 25 116.83 -59.21 111.87
N VAL A 26 116.32 -57.97 111.79
CA VAL A 26 116.07 -57.25 110.51
C VAL A 26 116.75 -55.87 110.43
N LEU A 27 117.51 -55.57 109.36
CA LEU A 27 118.33 -54.34 109.22
C LEU A 27 117.55 -53.13 108.63
N ALA A 28 117.66 -51.95 109.25
CA ALA A 28 116.92 -50.72 108.90
C ALA A 28 117.45 -50.00 107.63
N LYS A 29 116.59 -49.26 106.88
CA LYS A 29 116.99 -48.43 105.70
C LYS A 29 117.23 -46.99 106.13
N LYS A 30 118.19 -46.31 105.47
CA LYS A 30 118.46 -44.87 105.56
C LYS A 30 117.53 -44.04 104.66
N ALA A 31 117.25 -42.80 105.07
CA ALA A 31 116.30 -41.86 104.48
C ALA A 31 116.82 -41.13 103.22
N SER A 32 115.91 -40.63 102.37
CA SER A 32 116.20 -39.85 101.14
C SER A 32 116.22 -38.34 101.42
N GLU A 33 117.20 -37.61 100.88
CA GLU A 33 117.59 -36.22 101.24
C GLU A 33 116.94 -35.07 100.43
N LYS A 34 116.02 -35.31 99.49
CA LYS A 34 115.24 -34.20 98.90
C LYS A 34 113.92 -34.04 99.67
N PRO A 35 113.67 -32.88 100.31
CA PRO A 35 112.39 -32.63 100.96
C PRO A 35 111.27 -32.71 99.93
N ILE A 36 110.26 -33.53 100.23
CA ILE A 36 109.02 -33.69 99.45
C ILE A 36 108.29 -32.34 99.26
N ASP A 37 108.66 -31.32 100.04
CA ASP A 37 108.02 -30.00 100.08
C ASP A 37 108.27 -29.10 98.84
N ILE A 38 109.39 -29.20 98.11
CA ILE A 38 109.69 -28.25 97.02
C ILE A 38 108.82 -28.50 95.77
N GLU A 39 108.63 -29.76 95.37
CA GLU A 39 107.77 -30.10 94.23
C GLU A 39 106.30 -29.78 94.53
N LEU A 40 105.89 -30.01 95.77
CA LEU A 40 104.56 -29.63 96.27
C LEU A 40 104.37 -28.10 96.24
N GLN A 41 105.40 -27.32 96.59
CA GLN A 41 105.36 -25.86 96.49
C GLN A 41 105.24 -25.37 95.04
N LEU A 42 105.99 -25.95 94.09
CA LEU A 42 105.89 -25.58 92.67
C LEU A 42 104.55 -25.99 92.06
N GLN A 43 104.01 -27.15 92.43
CA GLN A 43 102.64 -27.57 92.05
C GLN A 43 101.60 -26.61 92.61
N ARG A 44 101.70 -26.22 93.89
CA ARG A 44 100.82 -25.21 94.50
C ARG A 44 100.89 -23.87 93.79
N LEU A 45 102.08 -23.42 93.35
CA LEU A 45 102.23 -22.18 92.58
C LEU A 45 101.61 -22.27 91.18
N ARG A 46 101.74 -23.40 90.48
CA ARG A 46 101.09 -23.65 89.19
C ARG A 46 99.57 -23.72 89.34
N GLU A 47 99.08 -24.52 90.29
CA GLU A 47 97.66 -24.59 90.62
C GLU A 47 97.09 -23.23 91.01
N ALA A 48 97.84 -22.40 91.76
CA ALA A 48 97.43 -21.04 92.08
C ALA A 48 97.36 -20.13 90.84
N ALA A 49 98.28 -20.28 89.88
CA ALA A 49 98.25 -19.55 88.62
C ALA A 49 97.08 -20.01 87.72
N ASP A 50 96.84 -21.32 87.62
CA ASP A 50 95.72 -21.89 86.87
C ASP A 50 94.37 -21.49 87.48
N ARG A 51 94.26 -21.48 88.81
CA ARG A 51 93.08 -20.96 89.51
C ARG A 51 92.83 -19.49 89.19
N LYS A 52 93.87 -18.66 89.08
CA LYS A 52 93.77 -17.24 88.67
C LYS A 52 93.33 -17.10 87.20
N LEU A 53 93.92 -17.89 86.29
CA LEU A 53 93.55 -17.89 84.87
C LEU A 53 92.11 -18.36 84.65
N LEU A 54 91.68 -19.42 85.35
CA LEU A 54 90.30 -19.91 85.33
C LEU A 54 89.33 -18.88 85.90
N ALA A 55 89.70 -18.21 87.00
CA ALA A 55 88.91 -17.11 87.54
C ALA A 55 88.78 -15.96 86.53
N PHE A 56 89.86 -15.60 85.83
CA PHE A 56 89.85 -14.58 84.79
C PHE A 56 89.03 -14.99 83.56
N ALA A 57 89.12 -16.24 83.11
CA ALA A 57 88.32 -16.76 81.99
C ALA A 57 86.83 -16.80 82.34
N LYS A 58 86.46 -17.23 83.56
CA LYS A 58 85.08 -17.16 84.06
C LYS A 58 84.58 -15.73 84.16
N TYR A 59 85.42 -14.81 84.64
CA TYR A 59 85.10 -13.39 84.68
C TYR A 59 84.83 -12.85 83.26
N ARG A 60 85.69 -13.16 82.29
CA ARG A 60 85.52 -12.76 80.88
C ARG A 60 84.24 -13.33 80.27
N GLN A 61 83.95 -14.61 80.46
CA GLN A 61 82.73 -15.25 79.97
C GLN A 61 81.47 -14.60 80.58
N ASN A 62 81.51 -14.27 81.88
CA ASN A 62 80.43 -13.54 82.53
C ASN A 62 80.28 -12.11 81.96
N CYS A 63 81.37 -11.44 81.63
CA CYS A 63 81.32 -10.14 80.95
C CYS A 63 80.72 -10.26 79.54
N GLU A 64 81.11 -11.27 78.76
CA GLU A 64 80.58 -11.50 77.40
C GLU A 64 79.07 -11.79 77.44
N PHE A 65 78.61 -12.65 78.36
CA PHE A 65 77.19 -12.92 78.57
C PHE A 65 76.41 -11.65 78.96
N LYS A 66 76.97 -10.81 79.84
CA LYS A 66 76.37 -9.52 80.20
C LYS A 66 76.24 -8.61 78.97
N CYS A 67 77.29 -8.49 78.17
CA CYS A 67 77.26 -7.67 76.95
C CYS A 67 76.27 -8.20 75.90
N GLU A 68 76.12 -9.52 75.74
CA GLU A 68 75.09 -10.09 74.85
C GLU A 68 73.67 -9.85 75.37
N TRP A 69 73.47 -10.00 76.67
CA TRP A 69 72.21 -9.70 77.32
C TRP A 69 71.84 -8.21 77.17
N GLU A 70 72.79 -7.29 77.35
CA GLU A 70 72.61 -5.86 77.09
C GLU A 70 72.18 -5.61 75.64
N LYS A 71 72.90 -6.19 74.65
CA LYS A 71 72.55 -6.04 73.22
C LYS A 71 71.15 -6.58 72.88
N MET A 72 70.76 -7.72 73.46
CA MET A 72 69.42 -8.28 73.23
C MET A 72 68.33 -7.44 73.88
N THR A 73 68.61 -6.91 75.07
CA THR A 73 67.71 -6.01 75.78
C THR A 73 67.55 -4.70 75.01
N ASP A 74 68.64 -4.10 74.53
CA ASP A 74 68.63 -2.89 73.71
C ASP A 74 67.83 -3.09 72.42
N ARG A 75 68.02 -4.21 71.71
CA ARG A 75 67.23 -4.56 70.52
C ARG A 75 65.74 -4.65 70.84
N ARG A 76 65.39 -5.26 71.97
CA ARG A 76 63.99 -5.40 72.41
C ARG A 76 63.39 -4.05 72.79
N VAL A 77 64.16 -3.18 73.43
CA VAL A 77 63.76 -1.80 73.73
C VAL A 77 63.50 -1.03 72.43
N VAL A 78 64.39 -1.11 71.45
CA VAL A 78 64.24 -0.47 70.13
C VAL A 78 63.01 -1.00 69.40
N GLN A 79 62.80 -2.31 69.34
CA GLN A 79 61.59 -2.91 68.74
C GLN A 79 60.33 -2.41 69.43
N GLY A 80 60.29 -2.41 70.77
CA GLY A 80 59.15 -1.89 71.52
C GLY A 80 58.91 -0.39 71.29
N VAL A 81 59.95 0.40 71.00
CA VAL A 81 59.80 1.81 70.60
C VAL A 81 59.23 1.93 69.19
N ILE A 82 59.70 1.12 68.24
CA ILE A 82 59.19 1.09 66.85
C ILE A 82 57.72 0.67 66.84
N GLU A 83 57.35 -0.40 67.55
CA GLU A 83 55.98 -0.89 67.64
C GLU A 83 55.04 0.17 68.21
N ARG A 84 55.44 0.87 69.27
CA ARG A 84 54.69 1.99 69.83
C ARG A 84 54.52 3.11 68.80
N ARG A 85 55.59 3.52 68.13
CA ARG A 85 55.53 4.59 67.12
C ARG A 85 54.65 4.23 65.92
N VAL A 86 54.70 2.98 65.47
CA VAL A 86 53.81 2.46 64.42
C VAL A 86 52.37 2.44 64.91
N HIS A 87 52.13 2.00 66.14
CA HIS A 87 50.80 2.01 66.74
C HIS A 87 50.24 3.43 66.83
N ASP A 88 51.02 4.39 67.32
CA ASP A 88 50.63 5.81 67.41
C ASP A 88 50.31 6.38 66.02
N SER A 89 51.12 6.06 65.02
CA SER A 89 50.90 6.50 63.63
C SER A 89 49.63 5.88 63.02
N MET A 90 49.37 4.59 63.32
CA MET A 90 48.15 3.90 62.89
C MET A 90 46.90 4.45 63.59
N GLN A 91 47.01 4.82 64.87
CA GLN A 91 45.93 5.49 65.59
C GLN A 91 45.63 6.85 64.97
N GLN A 92 46.66 7.68 64.71
CA GLN A 92 46.48 8.97 64.03
C GLN A 92 45.79 8.83 62.67
N TYR A 93 46.19 7.82 61.88
CA TYR A 93 45.55 7.54 60.60
C TYR A 93 44.07 7.14 60.76
N LYS A 94 43.75 6.29 61.75
CA LYS A 94 42.36 5.92 62.06
C LYS A 94 41.53 7.14 62.47
N MET A 95 42.05 8.00 63.33
CA MET A 95 41.38 9.25 63.71
C MET A 95 41.12 10.13 62.48
N GLY A 96 42.10 10.30 61.59
CA GLY A 96 41.91 11.08 60.36
C GLY A 96 40.88 10.47 59.38
N LEU A 97 40.78 9.14 59.33
CA LEU A 97 39.73 8.45 58.57
C LEU A 97 38.34 8.65 59.20
N GLU A 98 38.25 8.58 60.53
CA GLU A 98 37.01 8.82 61.27
C GLU A 98 36.52 10.26 61.08
N GLU A 99 37.40 11.25 61.18
CA GLU A 99 37.09 12.66 60.86
C GLU A 99 36.63 12.85 59.42
N ARG A 100 37.22 12.14 58.46
CA ARG A 100 36.79 12.21 57.05
C ARG A 100 35.42 11.55 56.85
N ARG A 101 35.15 10.42 57.51
CA ARG A 101 33.84 9.76 57.49
C ARG A 101 32.77 10.63 58.12
N GLN A 102 33.07 11.27 59.24
CA GLN A 102 32.14 12.18 59.91
C GLN A 102 31.82 13.40 59.04
N ARG A 103 32.83 14.02 58.42
CA ARG A 103 32.61 15.10 57.44
C ARG A 103 31.74 14.67 56.26
N LEU A 104 31.95 13.46 55.73
CA LEU A 104 31.13 12.93 54.64
C LEU A 104 29.68 12.70 55.10
N GLN A 105 29.50 12.16 56.31
CA GLN A 105 28.18 11.96 56.89
C GLN A 105 27.44 13.29 57.10
N ASP A 106 28.14 14.32 57.56
CA ASP A 106 27.56 15.66 57.74
C ASP A 106 27.14 16.29 56.41
N LEU A 107 27.96 16.14 55.35
CA LEU A 107 27.65 16.61 53.99
C LEU A 107 26.42 15.90 53.41
N LEU A 108 26.43 14.55 53.42
CA LEU A 108 25.29 13.77 52.92
C LEU A 108 24.02 14.08 53.71
N GLY A 109 24.13 14.20 55.03
CA GLY A 109 23.00 14.58 55.87
C GLY A 109 22.50 16.01 55.63
N ALA A 110 23.36 16.93 55.16
CA ALA A 110 22.94 18.27 54.76
C ALA A 110 22.19 18.24 53.41
N GLU A 111 22.72 17.52 52.42
CA GLU A 111 22.07 17.30 51.13
C GLU A 111 20.68 16.66 51.29
N GLU A 112 20.56 15.59 52.10
CA GLU A 112 19.27 14.96 52.41
C GLU A 112 18.27 15.96 53.02
N ARG A 113 18.73 16.82 53.93
CA ARG A 113 17.88 17.87 54.54
C ARG A 113 17.45 18.92 53.53
N GLU A 114 18.30 19.29 52.58
CA GLU A 114 17.96 20.22 51.50
C GLU A 114 16.91 19.62 50.55
N TYR A 115 17.12 18.38 50.10
CA TYR A 115 16.15 17.69 49.26
C TYR A 115 14.78 17.54 49.94
N LEU A 116 14.75 17.24 51.24
CA LEU A 116 13.49 17.17 51.99
C LEU A 116 12.77 18.54 52.01
N LYS A 117 13.51 19.64 52.20
CA LYS A 117 12.94 21.00 52.15
C LYS A 117 12.42 21.36 50.77
N GLU A 118 13.14 21.01 49.70
CA GLU A 118 12.68 21.22 48.32
C GLU A 118 11.42 20.41 48.02
N MET A 119 11.37 19.15 48.44
CA MET A 119 10.18 18.32 48.26
C MET A 119 8.98 18.86 49.03
N ASP A 120 9.20 19.47 50.20
CA ASP A 120 8.13 20.10 50.98
C ASP A 120 7.69 21.45 50.42
N SER A 121 8.60 22.24 49.84
CA SER A 121 8.25 23.51 49.19
C SER A 121 7.53 23.30 47.85
N MET A 122 7.84 22.23 47.13
CA MET A 122 7.18 21.86 45.88
C MET A 122 5.79 21.26 46.08
N LYS A 123 5.47 20.79 47.30
CA LYS A 123 4.11 20.35 47.64
C LYS A 123 3.22 21.57 47.81
N GLU A 124 2.24 21.69 46.92
CA GLU A 124 1.19 22.71 47.07
C GLU A 124 0.54 22.60 48.45
N THR A 125 0.49 23.72 49.16
CA THR A 125 -0.21 23.77 50.43
C THR A 125 -1.71 23.56 50.21
N THR A 126 -2.41 23.02 51.20
CA THR A 126 -3.87 22.84 51.13
C THR A 126 -4.59 24.18 50.89
N LEU A 127 -4.04 25.28 51.40
CA LEU A 127 -4.53 26.64 51.20
C LEU A 127 -4.36 27.10 49.75
N GLU A 128 -3.20 26.89 49.13
CA GLU A 128 -2.98 27.19 47.71
C GLU A 128 -3.91 26.38 46.81
N ARG A 129 -4.06 25.08 47.09
CA ARG A 129 -4.98 24.22 46.34
C ARG A 129 -6.43 24.70 46.46
N GLN A 130 -6.85 25.10 47.67
CA GLN A 130 -8.17 25.70 47.89
C GLN A 130 -8.31 27.05 47.17
N ALA A 131 -7.28 27.89 47.16
CA ALA A 131 -7.28 29.16 46.42
C ALA A 131 -7.41 28.92 44.91
N LYS A 132 -6.64 27.99 44.33
CA LYS A 132 -6.77 27.59 42.91
C LYS A 132 -8.16 27.07 42.58
N MET A 133 -8.76 26.26 43.47
CA MET A 133 -10.14 25.79 43.31
C MET A 133 -11.15 26.94 43.35
N ARG A 134 -10.98 27.91 44.25
CA ARG A 134 -11.84 29.10 44.34
C ARG A 134 -11.73 29.98 43.10
N GLU A 135 -10.51 30.26 42.64
CA GLU A 135 -10.28 31.04 41.42
C GLU A 135 -10.86 30.34 40.19
N ARG A 136 -10.67 29.02 40.08
CA ARG A 136 -11.29 28.24 39.02
C ARG A 136 -12.82 28.29 39.09
N ALA A 137 -13.41 28.23 40.28
CA ALA A 137 -14.86 28.33 40.45
C ALA A 137 -15.39 29.72 40.09
N LYS A 138 -14.67 30.79 40.45
CA LYS A 138 -15.00 32.16 40.03
C LYS A 138 -14.94 32.30 38.51
N PHE A 139 -13.86 31.85 37.88
CA PHE A 139 -13.71 31.88 36.43
C PHE A 139 -14.84 31.12 35.70
N LEU A 140 -15.20 29.93 36.17
CA LEU A 140 -16.31 29.18 35.60
C LEU A 140 -17.66 29.89 35.79
N ARG A 141 -17.86 30.57 36.91
CA ARG A 141 -19.06 31.37 37.16
C ARG A 141 -19.12 32.58 36.23
N GLU A 142 -18.00 33.29 36.05
CA GLU A 142 -17.88 34.43 35.14
C GLU A 142 -18.13 34.02 33.70
N ASN A 143 -17.55 32.91 33.22
CA ASN A 143 -17.80 32.42 31.87
C ASN A 143 -19.27 32.07 31.63
N ARG A 144 -19.91 31.38 32.59
CA ARG A 144 -21.35 31.07 32.49
C ARG A 144 -22.20 32.34 32.45
N GLU A 145 -21.82 33.36 33.22
CA GLU A 145 -22.52 34.64 33.20
C GLU A 145 -22.29 35.39 31.88
N GLN A 146 -21.07 35.37 31.34
CA GLN A 146 -20.78 35.94 30.01
C GLN A 146 -21.58 35.24 28.91
N GLU A 147 -21.66 33.91 28.93
CA GLU A 147 -22.49 33.14 28.00
C GLU A 147 -23.97 33.52 28.13
N ARG A 148 -24.48 33.61 29.36
CA ARG A 148 -25.86 34.05 29.62
C ARG A 148 -26.10 35.47 29.08
N LEU A 149 -25.18 36.40 29.32
CA LEU A 149 -25.30 37.78 28.84
C LEU A 149 -25.27 37.87 27.32
N LYS A 150 -24.45 37.07 26.64
CA LYS A 150 -24.44 36.98 25.17
C LYS A 150 -25.80 36.52 24.63
N VAL A 151 -26.36 35.46 25.21
CA VAL A 151 -27.69 34.96 24.83
C VAL A 151 -28.75 36.03 25.06
N VAL A 152 -28.70 36.74 26.19
CA VAL A 152 -29.63 37.84 26.47
C VAL A 152 -29.49 38.96 25.44
N ALA A 153 -28.27 39.37 25.09
CA ALA A 153 -28.01 40.40 24.08
C ALA A 153 -28.57 39.99 22.71
N GLU A 154 -28.29 38.76 22.25
CA GLU A 154 -28.83 38.24 20.99
C GLU A 154 -30.36 38.22 20.97
N LYS A 155 -30.99 37.88 22.11
CA LYS A 155 -32.45 37.85 22.23
C LYS A 155 -33.05 39.24 22.25
N LEU A 156 -32.38 40.21 22.90
CA LEU A 156 -32.78 41.62 22.84
C LEU A 156 -32.64 42.19 21.43
N ASP A 157 -31.59 41.83 20.70
CA ASP A 157 -31.41 42.22 19.29
C ASP A 157 -32.49 41.61 18.40
N GLN A 158 -32.85 40.35 18.62
CA GLN A 158 -33.96 39.69 17.92
C GLN A 158 -35.28 40.42 18.19
N GLN A 159 -35.59 40.69 19.46
CA GLN A 159 -36.78 41.45 19.84
C GLN A 159 -36.78 42.85 19.22
N PHE A 160 -35.64 43.55 19.19
CA PHE A 160 -35.53 44.85 18.55
C PHE A 160 -35.84 44.76 17.05
N ARG A 161 -35.24 43.82 16.33
CA ARG A 161 -35.53 43.61 14.89
C ARG A 161 -37.00 43.25 14.63
N GLU A 162 -37.61 42.47 15.52
CA GLU A 162 -39.00 42.03 15.43
C GLU A 162 -40.02 43.06 15.91
N GLN A 163 -39.65 44.03 16.73
CA GLN A 163 -40.57 45.05 17.28
C GLN A 163 -40.40 46.41 16.60
N CYS A 164 -39.22 46.71 16.08
CA CYS A 164 -38.98 47.97 15.38
C CYS A 164 -39.55 47.92 13.97
N GLU A 165 -40.68 48.61 13.79
CA GLU A 165 -41.36 48.72 12.50
C GLU A 165 -40.48 49.37 11.41
N GLU A 166 -39.64 50.34 11.76
CA GLU A 166 -38.69 50.96 10.82
C GLU A 166 -37.71 49.93 10.21
N VAL A 167 -37.21 49.01 11.04
CA VAL A 167 -36.31 47.95 10.59
C VAL A 167 -37.05 46.96 9.69
N LYS A 168 -38.28 46.59 10.06
CA LYS A 168 -39.13 45.72 9.22
C LYS A 168 -39.43 46.35 7.87
N GLU A 169 -39.76 47.64 7.85
CA GLU A 169 -40.04 48.36 6.62
C GLU A 169 -38.79 48.39 5.72
N MET A 170 -37.63 48.68 6.28
CA MET A 170 -36.36 48.65 5.54
C MET A 170 -36.04 47.26 4.99
N MET A 171 -36.24 46.19 5.76
CA MET A 171 -36.04 44.82 5.29
C MET A 171 -37.03 44.43 4.20
N THR A 172 -38.28 44.85 4.32
CA THR A 172 -39.32 44.62 3.31
C THR A 172 -38.99 45.35 2.01
N ARG A 173 -38.58 46.62 2.08
CA ARG A 173 -38.13 47.40 0.91
C ARG A 173 -36.91 46.76 0.25
N ARG A 174 -35.94 46.30 1.03
CA ARG A 174 -34.77 45.58 0.49
C ARG A 174 -35.20 44.31 -0.24
N HIS A 175 -36.06 43.51 0.37
CA HIS A 175 -36.57 42.29 -0.26
C HIS A 175 -37.36 42.60 -1.54
N GLN A 176 -38.19 43.65 -1.54
CA GLN A 176 -38.89 44.10 -2.75
C GLN A 176 -37.92 44.50 -3.86
N ASN A 177 -36.84 45.21 -3.53
CA ASN A 177 -35.81 45.58 -4.50
C ASN A 177 -35.13 44.35 -5.09
N GLU A 178 -34.80 43.35 -4.25
CA GLU A 178 -34.23 42.07 -4.69
C GLU A 178 -35.17 41.35 -5.66
N VAL A 179 -36.45 41.22 -5.31
CA VAL A 179 -37.48 40.61 -6.18
C VAL A 179 -37.65 41.38 -7.49
N CYS A 180 -37.63 42.72 -7.44
CA CYS A 180 -37.70 43.55 -8.64
C CYS A 180 -36.48 43.34 -9.55
N MET A 181 -35.27 43.25 -8.99
CA MET A 181 -34.04 42.97 -9.76
C MET A 181 -34.10 41.60 -10.43
N GLU A 182 -34.51 40.57 -9.69
CA GLU A 182 -34.68 39.22 -10.23
C GLU A 182 -35.72 39.18 -11.36
N ARG A 183 -36.84 39.89 -11.19
CA ARG A 183 -37.87 40.00 -12.23
C ARG A 183 -37.34 40.69 -13.49
N MET A 184 -36.53 41.74 -13.35
CA MET A 184 -35.91 42.40 -14.51
C MET A 184 -34.96 41.46 -15.26
N ALA A 185 -34.17 40.66 -14.53
CA ALA A 185 -33.31 39.64 -15.13
C ALA A 185 -34.13 38.56 -15.87
N GLN A 186 -35.24 38.10 -15.28
CA GLN A 186 -36.15 37.16 -15.93
C GLN A 186 -36.75 37.71 -17.23
N LEU A 187 -37.16 38.98 -17.24
CA LEU A 187 -37.69 39.63 -18.43
C LEU A 187 -36.62 39.75 -19.52
N ALA A 188 -35.38 40.12 -19.18
CA ALA A 188 -34.28 40.19 -20.13
C ALA A 188 -34.02 38.82 -20.80
N ILE A 189 -33.96 37.75 -20.01
CA ILE A 189 -33.82 36.37 -20.53
C ILE A 189 -34.97 36.00 -21.45
N GLN A 190 -36.20 36.37 -21.08
CA GLN A 190 -37.38 36.10 -21.91
C GLN A 190 -37.35 36.88 -23.24
N GLU A 191 -36.83 38.11 -23.23
CA GLU A 191 -36.67 38.90 -24.45
C GLU A 191 -35.59 38.31 -25.37
N GLU A 192 -34.46 37.88 -24.83
CA GLU A 192 -33.40 37.19 -25.58
C GLU A 192 -33.93 35.88 -26.21
N ALA A 193 -34.66 35.07 -25.44
CA ALA A 193 -35.29 33.85 -25.96
C ALA A 193 -36.27 34.15 -27.11
N ARG A 194 -37.10 35.20 -26.98
CA ARG A 194 -38.00 35.61 -28.06
C ARG A 194 -37.26 36.12 -29.30
N GLN A 195 -36.08 36.71 -29.13
CA GLN A 195 -35.24 37.12 -30.27
C GLN A 195 -34.69 35.90 -30.99
N GLN A 196 -34.17 34.92 -30.24
CA GLN A 196 -33.71 33.63 -30.77
C GLN A 196 -34.83 32.91 -31.52
N ASP A 197 -36.02 32.79 -30.93
CA ASP A 197 -37.18 32.16 -31.58
C ASP A 197 -37.53 32.84 -32.92
N ARG A 198 -37.44 34.18 -32.99
CA ARG A 198 -37.70 34.93 -34.23
C ARG A 198 -36.62 34.68 -35.27
N GLU A 199 -35.36 34.58 -34.88
CA GLU A 199 -34.25 34.27 -35.78
C GLU A 199 -34.36 32.85 -36.32
N GLU A 200 -34.68 31.88 -35.45
CA GLU A 200 -34.96 30.50 -35.84
C GLU A 200 -36.12 30.42 -36.84
N GLN A 201 -37.24 31.11 -36.56
CA GLN A 201 -38.39 31.14 -37.48
C GLN A 201 -38.02 31.70 -38.86
N ARG A 202 -37.21 32.76 -38.93
CA ARG A 202 -36.73 33.30 -40.21
C ARG A 202 -35.91 32.27 -40.97
N LEU A 203 -34.98 31.59 -40.28
CA LEU A 203 -34.17 30.53 -40.87
C LEU A 203 -35.03 29.38 -41.41
N TYR A 204 -36.05 28.96 -40.67
CA TYR A 204 -36.98 27.93 -41.12
C TYR A 204 -37.76 28.34 -42.37
N VAL A 205 -38.23 29.60 -42.44
CA VAL A 205 -38.91 30.14 -43.63
C VAL A 205 -37.98 30.11 -44.83
N GLU A 206 -36.74 30.58 -44.71
CA GLU A 206 -35.76 30.53 -45.79
C GLU A 206 -35.47 29.10 -46.27
N LEU A 207 -35.36 28.16 -45.33
CA LEU A 207 -35.12 26.76 -45.65
C LEU A 207 -36.32 26.13 -46.37
N TRP A 208 -37.54 26.48 -45.96
CA TRP A 208 -38.77 26.04 -46.63
C TRP A 208 -38.90 26.62 -48.05
N GLU A 209 -38.55 27.89 -48.25
CA GLU A 209 -38.55 28.49 -49.59
C GLU A 209 -37.54 27.79 -50.50
N LYS A 210 -36.33 27.48 -50.00
CA LYS A 210 -35.33 26.71 -50.73
C LYS A 210 -35.81 25.31 -51.09
N ASP A 211 -36.47 24.60 -50.16
CA ASP A 211 -37.04 23.28 -50.42
C ASP A 211 -38.17 23.34 -51.46
N ARG A 212 -39.03 24.37 -51.38
CA ARG A 212 -40.09 24.60 -52.37
C ARG A 212 -39.50 24.80 -53.78
N LEU A 213 -38.52 25.69 -53.91
CA LEU A 213 -37.83 25.95 -55.18
C LEU A 213 -37.15 24.68 -55.71
N ALA A 214 -36.49 23.90 -54.85
CA ALA A 214 -35.87 22.64 -55.25
C ALA A 214 -36.88 21.60 -55.75
N LYS A 215 -38.10 21.56 -55.16
CA LYS A 215 -39.19 20.72 -55.65
C LYS A 215 -39.71 21.19 -57.00
N GLU A 216 -39.93 22.50 -57.16
CA GLU A 216 -40.32 23.11 -58.44
C GLU A 216 -39.28 22.78 -59.55
N GLU A 217 -37.98 22.89 -59.26
CA GLU A 217 -36.92 22.53 -60.21
C GLU A 217 -36.92 21.03 -60.58
N ARG A 218 -37.24 20.15 -59.64
CA ARG A 218 -37.36 18.70 -59.90
C ARG A 218 -38.55 18.43 -60.81
N GLU A 219 -39.71 19.00 -60.52
CA GLU A 219 -40.91 18.87 -61.35
C GLU A 219 -40.65 19.37 -62.77
N VAL A 220 -40.01 20.53 -62.94
CA VAL A 220 -39.63 21.05 -64.27
C VAL A 220 -38.70 20.07 -65.00
N LYS A 221 -37.68 19.53 -64.32
CA LYS A 221 -36.77 18.54 -64.93
C LYS A 221 -37.51 17.27 -65.34
N ASP A 222 -38.45 16.80 -64.54
CA ASP A 222 -39.21 15.59 -64.86
C ASP A 222 -40.21 15.84 -65.99
N VAL A 223 -40.86 17.00 -66.05
CA VAL A 223 -41.68 17.42 -67.20
C VAL A 223 -40.84 17.48 -68.47
N LEU A 224 -39.65 18.10 -68.43
CA LEU A 224 -38.75 18.15 -69.59
C LEU A 224 -38.36 16.74 -70.07
N LYS A 225 -37.99 15.84 -69.16
CA LYS A 225 -37.70 14.43 -69.50
C LYS A 225 -38.91 13.75 -70.15
N THR A 226 -40.13 13.97 -69.63
CA THR A 226 -41.34 13.37 -70.24
C THR A 226 -41.60 13.93 -71.64
N ILE A 227 -41.35 15.22 -71.88
CA ILE A 227 -41.48 15.83 -73.21
C ILE A 227 -40.45 15.22 -74.17
N GLU A 228 -39.20 15.07 -73.73
CA GLU A 228 -38.13 14.43 -74.52
C GLU A 228 -38.49 13.00 -74.87
N GLN A 229 -38.89 12.19 -73.89
CA GLN A 229 -39.35 10.80 -74.12
C GLN A 229 -40.54 10.73 -75.07
N ASN A 230 -41.50 11.65 -74.95
CA ASN A 230 -42.65 11.72 -75.85
C ASN A 230 -42.24 12.11 -77.27
N ARG A 231 -41.27 13.02 -77.44
CA ARG A 231 -40.72 13.38 -78.75
C ARG A 231 -40.03 12.19 -79.41
N GLU A 232 -39.15 11.51 -78.69
CA GLU A 232 -38.48 10.29 -79.16
C GLU A 232 -39.49 9.21 -79.57
N MET A 233 -40.56 9.03 -78.78
CA MET A 233 -41.65 8.11 -79.10
C MET A 233 -42.39 8.50 -80.38
N VAL A 234 -42.73 9.79 -80.56
CA VAL A 234 -43.40 10.29 -81.76
C VAL A 234 -42.51 10.13 -82.99
N GLU A 235 -41.24 10.49 -82.90
CA GLU A 235 -40.26 10.29 -83.98
C GLU A 235 -40.16 8.81 -84.35
N GLY A 236 -40.08 7.91 -83.36
CA GLY A 236 -40.12 6.46 -83.58
C GLY A 236 -41.40 5.99 -84.28
N LEU A 237 -42.56 6.52 -83.89
CA LEU A 237 -43.85 6.19 -84.53
C LEU A 237 -43.94 6.72 -85.97
N ASP A 238 -43.40 7.90 -86.26
CA ASP A 238 -43.42 8.47 -87.61
C ASP A 238 -42.49 7.71 -88.56
N ILE A 239 -41.34 7.23 -88.08
CA ILE A 239 -40.49 6.29 -88.82
C ILE A 239 -41.27 5.00 -89.14
N GLN A 240 -42.00 4.45 -88.16
CA GLN A 240 -42.82 3.24 -88.38
C GLN A 240 -43.95 3.48 -89.39
N LYS A 241 -44.64 4.64 -89.33
CA LYS A 241 -45.66 5.00 -90.32
C LYS A 241 -45.05 5.14 -91.71
N ALA A 242 -43.93 5.83 -91.85
CA ALA A 242 -43.25 6.00 -93.13
C ALA A 242 -42.83 4.65 -93.72
N ALA A 243 -42.29 3.73 -92.89
CA ALA A 243 -41.98 2.37 -93.30
C ALA A 243 -43.23 1.59 -93.74
N ALA A 244 -44.35 1.71 -93.01
CA ALA A 244 -45.61 1.07 -93.37
C ALA A 244 -46.23 1.66 -94.66
N GLU A 245 -46.11 2.97 -94.89
CA GLU A 245 -46.54 3.62 -96.12
C GLU A 245 -45.67 3.21 -97.32
N ALA A 246 -44.36 3.11 -97.13
CA ALA A 246 -43.44 2.58 -98.14
C ALA A 246 -43.81 1.14 -98.52
N GLN A 247 -44.06 0.27 -97.53
CA GLN A 247 -44.56 -1.09 -97.75
C GLN A 247 -45.88 -1.11 -98.54
N ARG A 248 -46.85 -0.27 -98.16
CA ARG A 248 -48.13 -0.14 -98.90
C ARG A 248 -47.93 0.35 -100.34
N ALA A 249 -46.98 1.25 -100.58
CA ALA A 249 -46.67 1.75 -101.91
C ALA A 249 -46.02 0.66 -102.78
N GLU A 250 -45.09 -0.11 -102.21
CA GLU A 250 -44.50 -1.29 -102.86
C GLU A 250 -45.58 -2.34 -103.16
N GLU A 251 -46.47 -2.64 -102.22
CA GLU A 251 -47.60 -3.55 -102.45
C GLU A 251 -48.52 -3.07 -103.58
N LYS A 252 -48.78 -1.75 -103.69
CA LYS A 252 -49.56 -1.20 -104.81
C LYS A 252 -48.83 -1.35 -106.14
N ARG A 253 -47.52 -1.07 -106.17
CA ARG A 253 -46.69 -1.27 -107.37
C ARG A 253 -46.68 -2.74 -107.80
N LEU A 254 -46.49 -3.66 -106.86
CA LEU A 254 -46.58 -5.10 -107.12
C LEU A 254 -47.96 -5.49 -107.66
N LYS A 255 -49.05 -4.95 -107.10
CA LYS A 255 -50.42 -5.18 -107.62
C LYS A 255 -50.62 -4.63 -109.04
N GLU A 256 -50.06 -3.47 -109.37
CA GLU A 256 -50.12 -2.91 -110.73
C GLU A 256 -49.30 -3.74 -111.72
N GLU A 257 -48.12 -4.21 -111.32
CA GLU A 257 -47.28 -5.12 -112.09
C GLU A 257 -47.98 -6.47 -112.30
N GLU A 258 -48.57 -7.05 -111.25
CA GLU A 258 -49.43 -8.23 -111.33
C GLU A 258 -50.62 -7.99 -112.28
N ALA A 259 -51.31 -6.85 -112.20
CA ALA A 259 -52.41 -6.52 -113.11
C ALA A 259 -51.95 -6.42 -114.56
N LYS A 260 -50.80 -5.78 -114.83
CA LYS A 260 -50.19 -5.74 -116.17
C LYS A 260 -49.85 -7.15 -116.65
N LEU A 261 -49.22 -7.97 -115.81
CA LEU A 261 -48.94 -9.37 -116.12
C LEU A 261 -50.23 -10.15 -116.39
N MET A 262 -51.29 -9.92 -115.62
CA MET A 262 -52.60 -10.54 -115.85
C MET A 262 -53.22 -10.10 -117.17
N THR A 263 -53.09 -8.83 -117.58
CA THR A 263 -53.54 -8.39 -118.91
C THR A 263 -52.71 -9.03 -120.03
N VAL A 264 -51.40 -9.20 -119.86
CA VAL A 264 -50.53 -9.89 -120.82
C VAL A 264 -50.89 -11.37 -120.88
N VAL A 265 -51.08 -12.04 -119.74
CA VAL A 265 -51.52 -13.43 -119.65
C VAL A 265 -52.91 -13.59 -120.25
N TRP A 266 -53.83 -12.66 -120.02
CA TRP A 266 -55.17 -12.68 -120.61
C TRP A 266 -55.14 -12.48 -122.11
N LYS A 267 -54.32 -11.56 -122.64
CA LYS A 267 -54.09 -11.42 -124.09
C LYS A 267 -53.45 -12.66 -124.68
N LEU A 268 -52.47 -13.28 -124.00
CA LEU A 268 -51.88 -14.55 -124.40
C LEU A 268 -52.88 -15.71 -124.32
N LEU A 269 -53.83 -15.67 -123.38
CA LEU A 269 -54.93 -16.62 -123.27
C LEU A 269 -55.97 -16.39 -124.36
N GLN A 270 -56.30 -15.15 -124.70
CA GLN A 270 -57.14 -14.82 -125.86
C GLN A 270 -56.47 -15.29 -127.15
N MET A 271 -55.20 -14.98 -127.36
CA MET A 271 -54.43 -15.50 -128.50
C MET A 271 -54.35 -17.03 -128.47
N LYS A 272 -54.14 -17.66 -127.31
CA LYS A 272 -54.20 -19.12 -127.18
C LYS A 272 -55.61 -19.67 -127.42
N ALA A 273 -56.68 -18.96 -127.09
CA ALA A 273 -58.07 -19.37 -127.33
C ALA A 273 -58.49 -19.12 -128.79
N GLU A 274 -57.92 -18.12 -129.45
CA GLU A 274 -58.06 -17.85 -130.89
C GLU A 274 -57.24 -18.83 -131.73
N ILE A 275 -56.07 -19.26 -131.24
CA ILE A 275 -55.19 -20.28 -131.86
C ILE A 275 -55.62 -21.71 -131.46
N SER A 276 -56.35 -21.88 -130.35
CA SER A 276 -56.83 -23.16 -129.85
C SER A 276 -58.33 -23.09 -129.62
N ARG A 277 -59.08 -23.43 -130.67
CA ARG A 277 -60.48 -23.86 -130.59
C ARG A 277 -60.46 -25.37 -130.25
N PRO A 278 -60.71 -25.81 -129.01
CA PRO A 278 -60.67 -27.23 -128.69
C PRO A 278 -62.09 -27.80 -128.71
N LEU A 279 -62.24 -29.00 -129.31
CA LEU A 279 -63.32 -29.90 -128.95
C LEU A 279 -63.24 -30.22 -127.43
N PRO A 280 -64.37 -30.33 -126.69
CA PRO A 280 -64.36 -30.49 -125.24
C PRO A 280 -64.32 -31.99 -124.85
N PRO A 281 -64.14 -32.35 -123.56
CA PRO A 281 -62.90 -32.32 -122.78
C PRO A 281 -62.59 -33.70 -122.13
N PRO A 282 -61.52 -33.87 -121.33
CA PRO A 282 -61.52 -34.87 -120.26
C PRO A 282 -61.17 -34.29 -118.87
N PRO A 283 -61.67 -34.88 -117.75
CA PRO A 283 -61.48 -34.35 -116.39
C PRO A 283 -60.36 -35.13 -115.63
N PRO A 284 -60.25 -35.02 -114.29
CA PRO A 284 -59.23 -34.25 -113.57
C PRO A 284 -58.21 -35.15 -112.83
N LYS A 285 -57.13 -34.58 -112.26
CA LYS A 285 -56.44 -34.96 -110.99
C LYS A 285 -54.98 -34.46 -110.96
N LYS A 286 -54.63 -33.62 -109.95
CA LYS A 286 -53.28 -33.37 -109.33
C LYS A 286 -53.13 -31.91 -108.81
N LYS A 287 -53.97 -31.46 -107.86
CA LYS A 287 -53.78 -30.16 -107.15
C LYS A 287 -54.03 -30.23 -105.62
N LYS A 288 -53.69 -31.35 -104.97
CA LYS A 288 -53.73 -31.45 -103.49
C LYS A 288 -52.35 -31.41 -102.82
N LYS A 289 -51.30 -31.97 -103.44
CA LYS A 289 -49.97 -32.07 -102.82
C LYS A 289 -49.23 -30.73 -102.63
N LYS A 290 -49.38 -29.77 -103.55
CA LYS A 290 -48.72 -28.45 -103.44
C LYS A 290 -49.23 -27.60 -102.27
N LYS A 291 -50.52 -27.70 -101.92
CA LYS A 291 -51.10 -26.97 -100.78
C LYS A 291 -50.66 -27.52 -99.41
N GLU A 292 -50.26 -28.79 -99.34
CA GLU A 292 -49.80 -29.39 -98.09
C GLU A 292 -48.35 -29.00 -97.75
N GLU A 293 -47.50 -28.78 -98.76
CA GLU A 293 -46.12 -28.31 -98.59
C GLU A 293 -46.07 -26.84 -98.13
N GLU A 294 -46.92 -25.98 -98.70
CA GLU A 294 -47.05 -24.56 -98.31
C GLU A 294 -47.55 -24.41 -96.86
N MET A 295 -48.51 -25.24 -96.42
CA MET A 295 -49.00 -25.24 -95.03
C MET A 295 -47.96 -25.73 -94.02
N ARG A 296 -46.98 -26.55 -94.43
CA ARG A 296 -45.89 -27.00 -93.55
C ARG A 296 -44.84 -25.91 -93.33
N LEU A 297 -44.46 -25.19 -94.39
CA LEU A 297 -43.50 -24.10 -94.29
C LEU A 297 -44.02 -22.95 -93.40
N TYR A 298 -45.30 -22.59 -93.57
CA TYR A 298 -45.95 -21.57 -92.74
C TYR A 298 -45.95 -21.91 -91.24
N LYS A 299 -46.17 -23.18 -90.89
CA LYS A 299 -46.12 -23.63 -89.48
C LYS A 299 -44.70 -23.54 -88.90
N LEU A 300 -43.68 -23.85 -89.69
CA LEU A 300 -42.29 -23.78 -89.26
C LEU A 300 -41.85 -22.32 -88.98
N GLU A 301 -42.29 -21.38 -89.81
CA GLU A 301 -42.03 -19.94 -89.62
C GLU A 301 -42.74 -19.39 -88.39
N LEU A 302 -43.97 -19.83 -88.13
CA LEU A 302 -44.72 -19.46 -86.93
C LEU A 302 -44.03 -19.94 -85.64
N GLU A 303 -43.43 -21.13 -85.66
CA GLU A 303 -42.68 -21.67 -84.52
C GLU A 303 -41.39 -20.88 -84.26
N ARG A 304 -40.68 -20.47 -85.32
CA ARG A 304 -39.48 -19.62 -85.19
C ARG A 304 -39.80 -18.26 -84.58
N ALA A 305 -40.87 -17.61 -85.04
CA ALA A 305 -41.31 -16.32 -84.49
C ALA A 305 -41.71 -16.43 -83.00
N LYS A 306 -42.32 -17.54 -82.59
CA LYS A 306 -42.64 -17.78 -81.16
C LYS A 306 -41.39 -17.93 -80.31
N LEU A 307 -40.35 -18.60 -80.82
CA LEU A 307 -39.07 -18.76 -80.11
C LEU A 307 -38.34 -17.43 -79.94
N GLU A 308 -38.37 -16.54 -80.94
CA GLU A 308 -37.81 -15.18 -80.84
C GLU A 308 -38.56 -14.30 -79.84
N ILE A 309 -39.89 -14.37 -79.82
CA ILE A 309 -40.67 -13.63 -78.80
C ILE A 309 -40.33 -14.12 -77.40
N PHE A 310 -40.14 -15.42 -77.22
CA PHE A 310 -39.75 -15.99 -75.93
C PHE A 310 -38.34 -15.56 -75.52
N SER A 311 -37.37 -15.55 -76.44
CA SER A 311 -35.99 -15.11 -76.14
C SER A 311 -35.93 -13.62 -75.78
N LEU A 312 -36.69 -12.77 -76.47
CA LEU A 312 -36.80 -11.34 -76.15
C LEU A 312 -37.45 -11.10 -74.78
N LYS A 313 -38.51 -11.85 -74.45
CA LYS A 313 -39.13 -11.79 -73.11
C LYS A 313 -38.15 -12.20 -72.00
N ALA A 314 -37.35 -13.25 -72.23
CA ALA A 314 -36.31 -13.66 -71.30
C ALA A 314 -35.21 -12.58 -71.15
N SER A 315 -34.80 -11.94 -72.26
CA SER A 315 -33.80 -10.87 -72.24
C SER A 315 -34.26 -9.62 -71.50
N LEU A 316 -35.56 -9.31 -71.52
CA LEU A 316 -36.13 -8.13 -70.84
C LEU A 316 -36.35 -8.37 -69.33
N ALA A 317 -36.62 -9.61 -68.92
CA ALA A 317 -36.87 -9.96 -67.52
C ALA A 317 -35.59 -9.94 -66.65
N ASN A 318 -34.44 -10.34 -67.21
CA ASN A 318 -33.17 -10.43 -66.48
C ASN A 318 -32.70 -9.10 -65.84
N PRO A 319 -32.68 -7.95 -66.53
CA PRO A 319 -32.23 -6.69 -65.93
C PRO A 319 -33.20 -6.11 -64.88
N LEU A 320 -34.48 -6.49 -64.91
CA LEU A 320 -35.45 -6.10 -63.89
C LEU A 320 -35.21 -6.89 -62.59
N PHE A 321 -35.03 -8.21 -62.69
CA PHE A 321 -34.65 -9.06 -61.56
C PHE A 321 -33.34 -8.59 -60.91
N GLN A 322 -32.32 -8.29 -61.71
CA GLN A 322 -31.03 -7.80 -61.17
C GLN A 322 -31.14 -6.47 -60.41
N ARG A 323 -32.05 -5.57 -60.81
CA ARG A 323 -32.28 -4.30 -60.11
C ARG A 323 -33.01 -4.52 -58.78
N GLU A 324 -34.03 -5.38 -58.78
CA GLU A 324 -34.75 -5.76 -57.55
C GLU A 324 -33.80 -6.44 -56.55
N ASP A 325 -33.03 -7.45 -57.01
CA ASP A 325 -32.02 -8.13 -56.20
C ASP A 325 -30.97 -7.17 -55.61
N SER A 326 -30.55 -6.16 -56.38
CA SER A 326 -29.58 -5.14 -55.92
C SER A 326 -30.17 -4.21 -54.86
N THR A 327 -31.43 -3.79 -55.01
CA THR A 327 -32.12 -2.94 -54.02
C THR A 327 -32.43 -3.70 -52.73
N GLU A 328 -32.85 -4.96 -52.84
CA GLU A 328 -33.09 -5.83 -51.70
C GLU A 328 -31.78 -6.12 -50.96
N SER A 329 -30.69 -6.39 -51.67
CA SER A 329 -29.36 -6.58 -51.08
C SER A 329 -28.86 -5.34 -50.32
N CYS A 330 -29.10 -4.14 -50.87
CA CYS A 330 -28.75 -2.88 -50.20
C CYS A 330 -29.58 -2.66 -48.93
N ASN A 331 -30.89 -2.93 -48.99
CA ASN A 331 -31.77 -2.83 -47.82
C ASN A 331 -31.41 -3.84 -46.74
N ILE A 332 -31.08 -5.08 -47.12
CA ILE A 332 -30.63 -6.13 -46.20
C ILE A 332 -29.32 -5.69 -45.53
N HIS A 333 -28.38 -5.10 -46.28
CA HIS A 333 -27.12 -4.59 -45.73
C HIS A 333 -27.36 -3.51 -44.66
N ASN A 334 -28.17 -2.49 -44.96
CA ASN A 334 -28.51 -1.43 -44.00
C ASN A 334 -29.20 -1.98 -42.73
N VAL A 335 -30.06 -2.98 -42.88
CA VAL A 335 -30.72 -3.65 -41.74
C VAL A 335 -29.72 -4.45 -40.89
N VAL A 336 -28.70 -5.06 -41.51
CA VAL A 336 -27.62 -5.76 -40.81
C VAL A 336 -26.72 -4.78 -40.06
N GLU A 337 -26.31 -3.68 -40.69
CA GLU A 337 -25.50 -2.64 -40.05
C GLU A 337 -26.22 -2.05 -38.83
N LEU A 338 -27.50 -1.71 -38.96
CA LEU A 338 -28.30 -1.20 -37.85
C LEU A 338 -28.42 -2.23 -36.71
N ARG A 339 -28.52 -3.52 -37.02
CA ARG A 339 -28.51 -4.59 -36.02
C ARG A 339 -27.17 -4.70 -35.30
N GLU A 340 -26.06 -4.58 -36.01
CA GLU A 340 -24.73 -4.59 -35.42
C GLU A 340 -24.53 -3.38 -34.50
N GLU A 341 -24.97 -2.18 -34.90
CA GLU A 341 -24.92 -0.99 -34.06
C GLU A 341 -25.75 -1.14 -32.78
N MET A 342 -26.98 -1.68 -32.91
CA MET A 342 -27.82 -1.98 -31.75
C MET A 342 -27.20 -3.04 -30.83
N GLN A 343 -26.51 -4.05 -31.37
CA GLN A 343 -25.78 -5.05 -30.59
C GLN A 343 -24.59 -4.41 -29.86
N ARG A 344 -23.77 -3.62 -30.55
CA ARG A 344 -22.65 -2.89 -29.94
C ARG A 344 -23.12 -1.96 -28.82
N TYR A 345 -24.25 -1.28 -29.02
CA TYR A 345 -24.84 -0.42 -27.99
C TYR A 345 -25.31 -1.22 -26.76
N ARG A 346 -25.94 -2.38 -26.96
CA ARG A 346 -26.33 -3.28 -25.87
C ARG A 346 -25.13 -3.83 -25.11
N ASP A 347 -24.08 -4.22 -25.82
CA ASP A 347 -22.83 -4.71 -25.21
C ASP A 347 -22.13 -3.60 -24.41
N TYR A 348 -22.12 -2.37 -24.92
CA TYR A 348 -21.62 -1.20 -24.21
C TYR A 348 -22.41 -0.95 -22.90
N LEU A 349 -23.74 -0.99 -22.96
CA LEU A 349 -24.58 -0.84 -21.76
C LEU A 349 -24.34 -1.97 -20.75
N ALA A 350 -24.12 -3.21 -21.22
CA ALA A 350 -23.80 -4.34 -20.37
C ALA A 350 -22.44 -4.15 -19.66
N GLN A 351 -21.43 -3.68 -20.39
CA GLN A 351 -20.11 -3.35 -19.83
C GLN A 351 -20.21 -2.24 -18.77
N GLN A 352 -20.94 -1.16 -19.06
CA GLN A 352 -21.17 -0.07 -18.10
C GLN A 352 -21.86 -0.57 -16.82
N LEU A 353 -22.82 -1.48 -16.95
CA LEU A 353 -23.51 -2.07 -15.79
C LEU A 353 -22.60 -3.00 -14.98
N GLU A 354 -21.68 -3.73 -15.63
CA GLU A 354 -20.67 -4.52 -14.93
C GLU A 354 -19.64 -3.64 -14.20
N GLU A 355 -19.22 -2.54 -14.81
CA GLU A 355 -18.32 -1.56 -14.19
C GLU A 355 -18.95 -0.93 -12.96
N GLN A 356 -20.22 -0.49 -13.06
CA GLN A 356 -20.97 0.03 -11.91
C GLN A 356 -21.07 -1.01 -10.79
N LYS A 357 -21.38 -2.28 -11.11
CA LYS A 357 -21.38 -3.36 -10.11
C LYS A 357 -20.02 -3.61 -9.46
N ARG A 358 -18.92 -3.42 -10.19
CA ARG A 358 -17.56 -3.53 -9.61
C ARG A 358 -17.30 -2.38 -8.65
N GLN A 359 -17.64 -1.15 -9.05
CA GLN A 359 -17.50 0.04 -8.21
C GLN A 359 -18.36 -0.07 -6.94
N GLU A 360 -19.61 -0.50 -7.06
CA GLU A 360 -20.51 -0.73 -5.92
C GLU A 360 -19.91 -1.75 -4.94
N LYS A 361 -19.37 -2.88 -5.43
CA LYS A 361 -18.71 -3.88 -4.57
C LYS A 361 -17.46 -3.34 -3.89
N GLU A 362 -16.67 -2.50 -4.55
CA GLU A 362 -15.51 -1.85 -3.94
C GLU A 362 -15.92 -0.87 -2.85
N MET A 363 -16.97 -0.08 -3.09
CA MET A 363 -17.55 0.82 -2.10
C MET A 363 -18.13 0.05 -0.91
N GLU A 364 -18.85 -1.04 -1.14
CA GLU A 364 -19.36 -1.93 -0.08
C GLU A 364 -18.22 -2.49 0.77
N ARG A 365 -17.09 -2.89 0.17
CA ARG A 365 -15.91 -3.36 0.92
C ARG A 365 -15.32 -2.27 1.80
N LEU A 366 -15.24 -1.03 1.31
CA LEU A 366 -14.75 0.10 2.10
C LEU A 366 -15.68 0.40 3.29
N VAL A 367 -16.99 0.44 3.03
CA VAL A 367 -18.01 0.64 4.08
C VAL A 367 -17.95 -0.50 5.10
N ALA A 368 -17.85 -1.75 4.68
CA ALA A 368 -17.73 -2.90 5.57
C ALA A 368 -16.49 -2.79 6.47
N ALA A 369 -15.33 -2.42 5.90
CA ALA A 369 -14.10 -2.22 6.67
C ALA A 369 -14.24 -1.09 7.71
N ASP A 370 -14.93 0.01 7.39
CA ASP A 370 -15.16 1.09 8.34
C ASP A 370 -16.17 0.72 9.44
N VAL A 371 -17.19 -0.07 9.10
CA VAL A 371 -18.10 -0.67 10.06
C VAL A 371 -17.35 -1.60 11.02
N GLU A 372 -16.45 -2.45 10.52
CA GLU A 372 -15.61 -3.33 11.35
C GLU A 372 -14.71 -2.52 12.30
N LYS A 373 -14.06 -1.45 11.82
CA LYS A 373 -13.27 -0.55 12.68
C LYS A 373 -14.13 0.09 13.77
N ALA A 374 -15.34 0.52 13.45
CA ALA A 374 -16.26 1.11 14.41
C ALA A 374 -16.69 0.08 15.48
N TRP A 375 -16.96 -1.16 15.08
CA TRP A 375 -17.24 -2.27 16.00
C TRP A 375 -16.04 -2.61 16.89
N ALA A 376 -14.83 -2.65 16.34
CA ALA A 376 -13.61 -2.89 17.11
C ALA A 376 -13.42 -1.82 18.20
N LYS A 377 -13.61 -0.54 17.87
CA LYS A 377 -13.57 0.57 18.84
C LYS A 377 -14.61 0.40 19.96
N LYS A 378 -15.84 0.04 19.61
CA LYS A 378 -16.90 -0.24 20.60
C LYS A 378 -16.55 -1.43 21.49
N LEU A 379 -15.98 -2.49 20.92
CA LEU A 379 -15.55 -3.68 21.67
C LEU A 379 -14.43 -3.35 22.66
N GLU A 380 -13.45 -2.54 22.25
CA GLU A 380 -12.39 -2.06 23.13
C GLU A 380 -12.92 -1.18 24.27
N GLN A 381 -13.86 -0.28 23.98
CA GLN A 381 -14.54 0.53 25.00
C GLN A 381 -15.25 -0.37 26.01
N TRP A 382 -16.04 -1.34 25.53
CA TRP A 382 -16.73 -2.29 26.40
C TRP A 382 -15.76 -3.13 27.24
N ARG A 383 -14.62 -3.56 26.66
CA ARG A 383 -13.57 -4.27 27.40
C ARG A 383 -12.98 -3.40 28.52
N LYS A 384 -12.65 -2.13 28.23
CA LYS A 384 -12.14 -1.17 29.22
C LYS A 384 -13.15 -0.93 30.34
N GLU A 385 -14.44 -0.77 29.99
CA GLU A 385 -15.52 -0.63 30.98
C GLU A 385 -15.65 -1.88 31.86
N LYS A 386 -15.61 -3.07 31.26
CA LYS A 386 -15.68 -4.34 32.01
C LYS A 386 -14.48 -4.50 32.95
N GLU A 387 -13.28 -4.17 32.49
CA GLU A 387 -12.07 -4.17 33.33
C GLU A 387 -12.18 -3.18 34.49
N ALA A 388 -12.69 -1.96 34.24
CA ALA A 388 -12.92 -0.97 35.29
C ALA A 388 -13.97 -1.43 36.31
N ARG A 389 -15.09 -2.01 35.86
CA ARG A 389 -16.11 -2.61 36.75
C ARG A 389 -15.53 -3.73 37.60
N ASN A 390 -14.69 -4.58 37.02
CA ASN A 390 -14.03 -5.67 37.75
C ASN A 390 -13.03 -5.14 38.78
N ARG A 391 -12.27 -4.08 38.48
CA ARG A 391 -11.37 -3.42 39.45
C ARG A 391 -12.17 -2.82 40.61
N LEU A 392 -13.21 -2.07 40.29
CA LEU A 392 -14.12 -1.50 41.30
C LEU A 392 -14.72 -2.59 42.19
N LEU A 393 -15.17 -3.70 41.60
CA LEU A 393 -15.70 -4.83 42.36
C LEU A 393 -14.64 -5.45 43.29
N LYS A 394 -13.39 -5.60 42.83
CA LYS A 394 -12.29 -6.09 43.69
C LYS A 394 -12.04 -5.13 44.85
N GLU A 395 -11.92 -3.83 44.60
CA GLU A 395 -11.74 -2.81 45.64
C GLU A 395 -12.88 -2.84 46.68
N VAL A 396 -14.14 -3.00 46.23
CA VAL A 396 -15.30 -3.13 47.11
C VAL A 396 -15.24 -4.43 47.94
N MET A 397 -14.82 -5.54 47.34
CA MET A 397 -14.70 -6.82 48.07
C MET A 397 -13.52 -6.80 49.06
N ASP A 398 -12.39 -6.20 48.69
CA ASP A 398 -11.21 -6.05 49.55
C ASP A 398 -11.53 -5.15 50.74
N THR A 399 -12.17 -4.00 50.50
CA THR A 399 -12.62 -3.11 51.58
C THR A 399 -13.62 -3.81 52.51
N ARG A 400 -14.56 -4.59 51.97
CA ARG A 400 -15.49 -5.40 52.78
C ARG A 400 -14.76 -6.48 53.58
N PHE A 401 -13.73 -7.11 53.02
CA PHE A 401 -12.89 -8.08 53.73
C PHE A 401 -12.13 -7.44 54.90
N PHE A 402 -11.53 -6.26 54.69
CA PHE A 402 -10.89 -5.49 55.77
C PHE A 402 -11.88 -5.07 56.86
N GLN A 403 -13.08 -4.60 56.48
CA GLN A 403 -14.14 -4.25 57.45
C GLN A 403 -14.62 -5.43 58.29
N VAL A 404 -14.59 -6.66 57.75
CA VAL A 404 -14.95 -7.88 58.49
C VAL A 404 -13.80 -8.35 59.38
N LYS A 405 -12.54 -8.09 59.02
CA LYS A 405 -11.37 -8.39 59.86
C LYS A 405 -11.18 -7.42 61.03
N ASP A 406 -11.54 -6.16 60.84
CA ASP A 406 -11.40 -5.10 61.85
C ASP A 406 -12.55 -5.10 62.88
N LYS A 407 -13.59 -5.91 62.66
CA LYS A 407 -14.66 -6.21 63.63
C LYS A 407 -14.38 -7.53 64.32
#